data_AF-A0A5C5TCC7-F1
#
_entry.id   AF-A0A5C5TCC7-F1
#
_cell.length_a   1.000
_cell.length_b   1.000
_cell.length_c   1.000
_cell.angle_alpha   90.00
_cell.angle_beta   90.00
_cell.angle_gamma   90.00
#
_symmetry.space_group_name_H-M   'P 1'
#
loop_
_entity.id
_entity.type
_entity.pdbx_description
1 polymer ?
#
loop_
_entity_poly.entity_id
_entity_poly.type
_entity_poly.pdbx_seq_one_letter_code
_entity_poly.pdbx_strand_id
1 'polypeptide(L)'
;MEWIEIKTRPITDEEQELYPYLDCMFDCQVPDVFENVLVTLSDGRIDVDMFDDYGYGGVGFSEYDDDVIAWMPLPVPFRKE
;
A
#
# COMPACT_ATOMS: atom_id res chain seq x y z
N MET A 1 -9.07 -13.88 6.58
CA MET A 1 -8.27 -12.70 6.22
C MET A 1 -6.83 -13.12 6.37
N GLU A 2 -6.02 -12.83 5.36
CA GLU A 2 -4.61 -13.20 5.29
C GLU A 2 -3.81 -11.94 4.99
N TRP A 3 -2.60 -11.85 5.54
CA TRP A 3 -1.68 -10.74 5.29
C TRP A 3 -1.07 -10.87 3.89
N ILE A 4 -1.06 -9.77 3.16
CA ILE A 4 -0.45 -9.63 1.84
C ILE A 4 0.88 -8.88 2.04
N GLU A 5 1.98 -9.57 1.77
CA GLU A 5 3.34 -8.99 1.82
C GLU A 5 3.48 -7.91 0.74
N ILE A 6 4.02 -6.75 1.12
CA ILE A 6 4.37 -5.70 0.17
C ILE A 6 5.61 -6.12 -0.60
N LYS A 7 5.51 -6.10 -1.94
CA LYS A 7 6.62 -6.34 -2.85
C LYS A 7 6.68 -5.22 -3.85
N THR A 8 7.89 -4.77 -4.12
CA THR A 8 8.15 -3.81 -5.18
C THR A 8 9.16 -4.40 -6.15
N ARG A 9 9.12 -3.89 -7.37
CA ARG A 9 10.13 -4.14 -8.39
C ARG A 9 10.61 -2.81 -8.96
N PRO A 10 11.83 -2.75 -9.53
CA PRO A 10 12.26 -1.60 -10.29
C PRO A 10 11.27 -1.30 -11.43
N ILE A 11 11.11 -0.02 -11.72
CA ILE A 11 10.36 0.43 -12.91
C ILE A 11 11.06 -0.03 -14.19
N THR A 12 10.29 -0.38 -15.23
CA THR A 12 10.85 -0.69 -16.56
C THR A 12 11.12 0.58 -17.37
N ASP A 13 11.97 0.52 -18.40
CA ASP A 13 12.27 1.66 -19.26
C ASP A 13 10.99 2.28 -19.87
N GLU A 14 10.02 1.45 -20.30
CA GLU A 14 8.74 1.92 -20.84
C GLU A 14 7.87 2.61 -19.79
N GLU A 15 7.82 2.06 -18.57
CA GLU A 15 7.09 2.68 -17.46
C GLU A 15 7.77 3.97 -16.99
N GLN A 16 9.11 4.07 -17.07
CA GLN A 16 9.85 5.27 -16.69
C GLN A 16 9.55 6.46 -17.62
N GLU A 17 9.22 6.22 -18.89
CA GLU A 17 8.72 7.27 -19.78
C GLU A 17 7.35 7.82 -19.34
N LEU A 18 6.51 6.97 -18.74
CA LEU A 18 5.17 7.33 -18.26
C LEU A 18 5.19 7.93 -16.85
N TYR A 19 6.07 7.41 -16.00
CA TYR A 19 6.20 7.74 -14.58
C TYR A 19 7.65 8.13 -14.26
N PRO A 20 8.15 9.25 -14.81
CA PRO A 20 9.56 9.63 -14.73
C PRO A 20 10.05 9.97 -13.30
N TYR A 21 9.14 10.06 -12.34
CA TYR A 21 9.42 10.38 -10.95
C TYR A 21 9.34 9.16 -10.02
N LEU A 22 9.02 7.97 -10.54
CA LEU A 22 8.93 6.74 -9.76
C LEU A 22 10.14 5.85 -10.01
N ASP A 23 10.70 5.31 -8.93
CA ASP A 23 11.83 4.38 -8.99
C ASP A 23 11.38 2.90 -8.96
N CYS A 24 10.18 2.64 -8.44
CA CYS A 24 9.64 1.29 -8.28
C CYS A 24 8.13 1.22 -8.52
N MET A 25 7.64 0.01 -8.73
CA MET A 25 6.23 -0.34 -8.87
C MET A 25 5.88 -1.46 -7.90
N PHE A 26 4.66 -1.47 -7.38
CA PHE A 26 4.16 -2.62 -6.62
C PHE A 26 4.10 -3.87 -7.52
N ASP A 27 4.63 -4.99 -6.99
CA ASP A 27 4.61 -6.33 -7.60
C ASP A 27 3.83 -7.31 -6.71
N CYS A 28 2.75 -6.82 -6.15
CA CYS A 28 1.83 -7.55 -5.28
C CYS A 28 0.42 -7.00 -5.46
N GLN A 29 -0.57 -7.65 -4.84
CA GLN A 29 -1.89 -7.06 -4.70
C GLN A 29 -1.80 -5.84 -3.78
N VAL A 30 -2.47 -4.75 -4.18
CA VAL A 30 -2.58 -3.51 -3.41
C VAL A 30 -4.05 -3.26 -3.03
N PRO A 31 -4.32 -2.43 -2.00
CA PRO A 31 -5.67 -1.97 -1.67
C PRO A 31 -6.28 -1.13 -2.79
N ASP A 32 -7.58 -0.86 -2.69
CA ASP A 32 -8.20 0.17 -3.50
C ASP A 32 -7.73 1.57 -3.06
N VAL A 33 -7.65 2.53 -3.99
CA VAL A 33 -7.29 3.92 -3.65
C VAL A 33 -8.34 4.52 -2.71
N PHE A 34 -7.87 5.22 -1.68
CA PHE A 34 -8.60 5.75 -0.53
C PHE A 34 -9.20 4.69 0.41
N GLU A 35 -8.80 3.42 0.29
CA GLU A 35 -9.19 2.36 1.22
C GLU A 35 -8.38 2.44 2.52
N ASN A 36 -9.06 2.31 3.67
CA ASN A 36 -8.38 2.11 4.96
C ASN A 36 -8.18 0.60 5.18
N VAL A 37 -6.95 0.21 5.48
CA VAL A 37 -6.54 -1.18 5.68
C VAL A 37 -5.72 -1.32 6.96
N LEU A 38 -5.56 -2.56 7.43
CA LEU A 38 -4.56 -2.85 8.45
C LEU A 38 -3.19 -2.99 7.78
N VAL A 39 -2.17 -2.41 8.40
CA VAL A 39 -0.78 -2.52 7.97
C VAL A 39 0.08 -3.13 9.07
N THR A 40 1.07 -3.92 8.70
CA THR A 40 2.18 -4.33 9.57
C THR A 40 3.39 -3.49 9.22
N LEU A 41 3.96 -2.82 10.22
CA LEU A 41 5.16 -2.01 10.08
C LEU A 41 6.42 -2.86 10.26
N SER A 42 7.54 -2.37 9.72
CA SER A 42 8.85 -3.01 9.81
C SER A 42 9.33 -3.27 11.26
N ASP A 43 8.84 -2.48 12.22
CA ASP A 43 9.11 -2.65 13.66
C ASP A 43 8.18 -3.65 14.38
N GLY A 44 7.26 -4.28 13.65
CA GLY A 44 6.32 -5.28 14.14
C GLY A 44 5.02 -4.73 14.72
N ARG A 45 4.80 -3.40 14.71
CA ARG A 45 3.50 -2.82 15.04
C ARG A 45 2.47 -3.11 13.97
N ILE A 46 1.21 -3.17 14.39
CA ILE A 46 0.04 -3.20 13.50
C ILE A 46 -0.73 -1.91 13.72
N ASP A 47 -1.11 -1.25 12.62
CA ASP A 47 -1.91 -0.02 12.65
C ASP A 47 -2.92 0.00 11.49
N VAL A 48 -3.73 1.06 11.43
CA VAL A 48 -4.59 1.38 10.29
C VAL A 48 -3.94 2.49 9.47
N ASP A 49 -3.86 2.29 8.15
CA ASP A 49 -3.41 3.32 7.21
C ASP A 49 -4.33 3.34 5.99
N MET A 50 -4.35 4.47 5.29
CA MET A 50 -5.06 4.65 4.03
C MET A 50 -4.10 4.46 2.86
N PHE A 51 -4.52 3.71 1.84
CA PHE A 51 -3.80 3.64 0.58
C PHE A 51 -4.21 4.83 -0.29
N ASP A 52 -3.34 5.83 -0.45
CA ASP A 52 -3.64 7.14 -1.03
C ASP A 52 -3.08 7.29 -2.46
N ASP A 53 -3.57 8.31 -3.18
CA ASP A 53 -3.08 8.75 -4.48
C ASP A 53 -2.44 10.14 -4.39
N TYR A 54 -1.12 10.17 -4.56
CA TYR A 54 -0.28 11.38 -4.55
C TYR A 54 -0.13 12.00 -5.95
N GLY A 55 -0.97 11.63 -6.91
CA GLY A 55 -0.96 12.11 -8.28
C GLY A 55 0.33 11.71 -9.01
N TYR A 56 1.17 12.69 -9.36
CA TYR A 56 2.45 12.41 -10.03
C TYR A 56 3.45 11.63 -9.17
N GLY A 57 3.23 11.60 -7.85
CA GLY A 57 4.02 10.79 -6.91
C GLY A 57 3.58 9.32 -6.83
N GLY A 58 2.57 8.90 -7.59
CA GLY A 58 2.05 7.54 -7.54
C GLY A 58 1.08 7.31 -6.38
N VAL A 59 0.91 6.04 -6.01
CA VAL A 59 0.05 5.61 -4.90
C VAL A 59 0.89 4.96 -3.80
N GLY A 60 0.44 5.06 -2.55
CA GLY A 60 1.20 4.56 -1.40
C GLY A 60 0.42 4.61 -0.09
N PHE A 61 1.06 4.23 1.01
CA PHE A 61 0.44 4.30 2.35
C PHE A 61 0.62 5.69 2.97
N SER A 62 -0.48 6.27 3.44
CA SER A 62 -0.57 7.71 3.72
C SER A 62 0.28 8.20 4.88
N GLU A 63 0.42 7.39 5.93
CA GLU A 63 1.10 7.75 7.17
C GLU A 63 2.48 7.09 7.28
N TYR A 64 2.58 5.82 6.87
CA TYR A 64 3.75 5.00 7.11
C TYR A 64 4.58 4.68 5.86
N ASP A 65 4.06 4.96 4.66
CA ASP A 65 4.77 4.85 3.37
C ASP A 65 5.63 3.57 3.25
N ASP A 66 6.95 3.71 3.13
CA ASP A 66 7.93 2.62 2.98
C ASP A 66 8.10 1.72 4.23
N ASP A 67 7.60 2.12 5.40
CA ASP A 67 7.70 1.29 6.62
C ASP A 67 6.68 0.14 6.62
N VAL A 68 5.69 0.14 5.71
CA VAL A 68 4.67 -0.91 5.60
C VAL A 68 5.23 -2.14 4.89
N ILE A 69 5.27 -3.28 5.60
CA ILE A 69 5.80 -4.56 5.06
C ILE A 69 4.70 -5.54 4.65
N ALA A 70 3.47 -5.38 5.15
CA ALA A 70 2.33 -6.18 4.76
C ALA A 70 1.01 -5.44 5.06
N TRP A 71 -0.05 -5.79 4.36
CA TRP A 71 -1.39 -5.24 4.59
C TRP A 71 -2.48 -6.31 4.58
N MET A 72 -3.66 -5.99 5.11
CA MET A 72 -4.88 -6.76 4.89
C MET A 72 -6.13 -5.88 5.04
N PRO A 73 -7.26 -6.23 4.41
CA PRO A 73 -8.50 -5.47 4.58
C PRO A 73 -8.94 -5.38 6.05
N LEU A 74 -9.64 -4.31 6.40
CA LEU A 74 -10.26 -4.20 7.72
C LEU A 74 -11.26 -5.36 7.95
N PRO A 75 -11.37 -5.86 9.20
CA PRO A 75 -12.40 -6.82 9.54
C PRO A 75 -13.78 -6.23 9.29
N VAL A 76 -14.74 -7.10 8.94
CA VAL A 76 -16.15 -6.68 8.86
C VAL A 76 -16.56 -6.07 10.20
N PRO A 77 -17.02 -4.79 10.23
CA PRO A 77 -17.38 -4.13 11.46
C PRO A 77 -18.48 -4.89 12.20
N PHE A 78 -18.37 -4.98 13.52
CA PHE A 78 -19.46 -5.47 14.35
C PHE A 78 -20.69 -4.59 14.15
N ARG A 79 -21.82 -5.20 13.80
CA ARG A 79 -23.11 -4.52 13.74
C ARG A 79 -23.96 -5.04 14.90
N LYS A 80 -24.35 -4.13 15.79
CA LYS A 80 -25.34 -4.43 16.83
C LYS A 80 -26.72 -4.44 16.18
N GLU A 81 -27.47 -5.53 16.35
CA GLU A 81 -28.89 -5.63 15.97
C GLU A 81 -29.78 -4.67 16.77
#